data_AF-A0A2S6X4S2-F1
#
_entry.id   AF-A0A2S6X4S2-F1
#
_cell.length_a   1.000
_cell.length_b   1.000
_cell.length_c   1.000
_cell.angle_alpha   90.00
_cell.angle_beta   90.00
_cell.angle_gamma   90.00
#
_symmetry.space_group_name_H-M   'P 1'
#
loop_
_entity.id
_entity.type
_entity.pdbx_description
1 polymer ?
#
loop_
_entity_poly.entity_id
_entity_poly.type
_entity_poly.pdbx_seq_one_letter_code
_entity_poly.pdbx_strand_id
1 'polypeptide(L)'
;MIRHARVLPVLLLAPLLLTACGSEKAGDPRPSGSGSAAAPAAAPDTGELASRAQAMGVAPELVYVTEAPGFTLAQQSVGVLGDEGFSATWVDGDTHALLRLAVDRGTITAGTCPEQPVGDLSDEHTTCERDGDAWYRTGAGRHEYALPEEEHVVRVSAETDTVPRDVLRAAALAAHRPDAAETERLLPSAEPAPATPVERGDLPPFGDGAPDNHVGEGG
;
A
#
# COMPACT_ATOMS: atom_id res chain seq x y z
N MET A 1 -27.01 -29.20 -15.59
CA MET A 1 -27.97 -28.51 -16.48
C MET A 1 -29.38 -28.71 -15.95
N ILE A 2 -30.08 -27.65 -15.55
CA ILE A 2 -31.54 -27.49 -15.65
C ILE A 2 -31.82 -26.00 -15.41
N ARG A 3 -32.31 -25.33 -16.45
CA ARG A 3 -32.72 -23.93 -16.48
C ARG A 3 -34.19 -23.85 -16.07
N HIS A 4 -34.56 -22.90 -15.22
CA HIS A 4 -35.96 -22.51 -15.06
C HIS A 4 -36.09 -21.02 -15.37
N ALA A 5 -36.44 -20.77 -16.62
CA ALA A 5 -36.94 -19.48 -17.10
C ALA A 5 -38.39 -19.30 -16.64
N ARG A 6 -38.73 -18.12 -16.12
CA ARG A 6 -40.10 -17.59 -16.15
C ARG A 6 -40.05 -16.13 -16.58
N VAL A 7 -40.86 -15.84 -17.58
CA VAL A 7 -40.93 -14.63 -18.39
C VAL A 7 -42.31 -14.00 -18.22
N LEU A 8 -42.34 -12.70 -17.88
CA LEU A 8 -43.34 -11.62 -18.14
C LEU A 8 -44.82 -11.79 -17.70
N PRO A 9 -45.69 -10.73 -17.68
CA PRO A 9 -45.59 -9.34 -18.23
C PRO A 9 -45.83 -8.22 -17.17
N VAL A 10 -45.28 -6.99 -17.24
CA VAL A 10 -45.46 -5.82 -18.16
C VAL A 10 -46.83 -5.11 -18.05
N LEU A 11 -46.76 -3.76 -18.03
CA LEU A 11 -47.81 -2.69 -18.10
C LEU A 11 -48.14 -2.06 -16.72
N LEU A 12 -48.04 -0.74 -16.45
CA LEU A 12 -48.05 0.48 -17.29
C LEU A 12 -47.66 1.74 -16.46
N LEU A 13 -47.09 2.73 -17.16
CA LEU A 13 -47.30 4.20 -17.04
C LEU A 13 -46.67 5.01 -15.87
N ALA A 14 -45.63 5.78 -16.23
CA ALA A 14 -45.27 7.11 -15.68
C ALA A 14 -46.29 8.20 -16.11
N PRO A 15 -46.13 9.52 -15.85
CA PRO A 15 -45.22 10.28 -14.96
C PRO A 15 -46.01 11.28 -14.05
N LEU A 16 -45.35 12.06 -13.17
CA LEU A 16 -45.66 13.50 -12.91
C LEU A 16 -44.83 14.09 -11.74
N LEU A 17 -44.05 15.09 -12.13
CA LEU A 17 -43.52 16.26 -11.42
C LEU A 17 -44.10 16.54 -10.01
N LEU A 18 -43.20 16.67 -9.01
CA LEU A 18 -43.42 17.53 -7.86
C LEU A 18 -42.17 18.38 -7.59
N THR A 19 -42.35 19.66 -7.90
CA THR A 19 -41.59 20.82 -7.48
C THR A 19 -41.60 20.99 -5.96
N ALA A 20 -40.47 21.35 -5.35
CA ALA A 20 -40.47 22.23 -4.16
C ALA A 20 -39.07 22.84 -3.93
N CYS A 21 -38.85 24.02 -4.52
CA CYS A 21 -37.99 25.05 -3.92
C CYS A 21 -38.59 25.45 -2.56
N GLY A 22 -37.79 25.42 -1.51
CA GLY A 22 -38.14 26.08 -0.24
C GLY A 22 -37.76 27.56 -0.31
N SER A 23 -38.76 28.43 -0.43
CA SER A 23 -38.61 29.89 -0.45
C SER A 23 -38.26 30.44 0.94
N GLU A 24 -37.35 31.40 0.89
CA GLU A 24 -37.16 32.60 1.70
C GLU A 24 -38.17 32.94 2.82
N LYS A 25 -37.63 33.48 3.92
CA LYS A 25 -38.36 34.35 4.86
C LYS A 25 -37.55 35.63 5.04
N ALA A 26 -38.12 36.75 4.63
CA ALA A 26 -37.51 38.07 4.72
C ALA A 26 -37.77 38.75 6.07
N GLY A 27 -36.77 39.48 6.55
CA GLY A 27 -36.94 40.71 7.34
C GLY A 27 -36.46 40.68 8.79
N ASP A 28 -35.20 41.07 9.03
CA ASP A 28 -34.91 42.40 9.62
C ASP A 28 -33.38 42.72 9.55
N PRO A 29 -32.97 44.00 9.40
CA PRO A 29 -31.58 44.36 9.10
C PRO A 29 -30.81 44.83 10.35
N ARG A 30 -29.65 44.22 10.67
CA ARG A 30 -28.47 44.85 11.32
C ARG A 30 -27.29 43.86 11.50
N PRO A 31 -26.04 44.35 11.70
CA PRO A 31 -25.01 44.32 10.67
C PRO A 31 -23.91 43.28 10.90
N SER A 32 -23.25 42.93 9.79
CA SER A 32 -21.85 42.49 9.68
C SER A 32 -21.33 41.51 10.72
N GLY A 33 -21.67 40.23 10.55
CA GLY A 33 -20.83 39.12 10.96
C GLY A 33 -20.18 38.54 9.71
N SER A 34 -18.86 38.66 9.59
CA SER A 34 -18.06 38.01 8.55
C SER A 34 -18.18 36.51 8.72
N GLY A 35 -19.16 35.91 8.05
CA GLY A 35 -19.29 34.46 7.92
C GLY A 35 -18.18 33.99 7.01
N SER A 36 -17.04 33.63 7.59
CA SER A 36 -15.99 32.90 6.91
C SER A 36 -16.64 31.71 6.22
N ALA A 37 -16.69 31.75 4.88
CA ALA A 37 -17.10 30.60 4.09
C ALA A 37 -16.17 29.46 4.50
N ALA A 38 -16.72 28.46 5.19
CA ALA A 38 -16.00 27.24 5.47
C ALA A 38 -15.59 26.68 4.11
N ALA A 39 -14.28 26.72 3.84
CA ALA A 39 -13.69 25.93 2.77
C ALA A 39 -14.18 24.48 2.95
N PRO A 40 -14.45 23.75 1.85
CA PRO A 40 -14.79 22.34 1.98
C PRO A 40 -13.70 21.68 2.84
N ALA A 41 -14.11 21.00 3.91
CA ALA A 41 -13.19 20.24 4.74
C ALA A 41 -12.45 19.29 3.79
N ALA A 42 -11.16 19.53 3.61
CA ALA A 42 -10.30 18.57 2.93
C ALA A 42 -10.51 17.22 3.62
N ALA A 43 -10.75 16.18 2.83
CA ALA A 43 -10.91 14.83 3.36
C ALA A 43 -9.70 14.56 4.29
N PRO A 44 -9.91 14.41 5.61
CA PRO A 44 -8.84 14.48 6.60
C PRO A 44 -7.84 13.32 6.48
N ASP A 45 -8.15 12.33 5.65
CA ASP A 45 -7.39 11.10 5.40
C ASP A 45 -6.24 11.28 4.40
N THR A 46 -6.50 11.95 3.27
CA THR A 46 -5.52 12.11 2.18
C THR A 46 -4.31 12.96 2.59
N GLY A 47 -4.53 14.00 3.39
CA GLY A 47 -3.46 14.89 3.84
C GLY A 47 -2.52 14.23 4.85
N GLU A 48 -3.06 13.40 5.74
CA GLU A 48 -2.26 12.68 6.74
C GLU A 48 -1.42 11.57 6.09
N LEU A 49 -2.02 10.77 5.21
CA LEU A 49 -1.30 9.76 4.43
C LEU A 49 -0.16 10.41 3.65
N ALA A 50 -0.44 11.50 2.93
CA ALA A 50 0.58 12.21 2.17
C ALA A 50 1.72 12.72 3.06
N SER A 51 1.39 13.32 4.21
CA SER A 51 2.40 13.86 5.13
C SER A 51 3.29 12.76 5.71
N ARG A 52 2.70 11.63 6.14
CA ARG A 52 3.45 10.49 6.69
C ARG A 52 4.30 9.80 5.62
N ALA A 53 3.75 9.56 4.43
CA ALA A 53 4.47 8.95 3.31
C ALA A 53 5.67 9.80 2.87
N GLN A 54 5.46 11.11 2.71
CA GLN A 54 6.52 12.05 2.32
C GLN A 54 7.63 12.14 3.38
N ALA A 55 7.29 12.08 4.68
CA ALA A 55 8.29 12.02 5.75
C ALA A 55 9.18 10.77 5.67
N MET A 56 8.69 9.68 5.08
CA MET A 56 9.45 8.46 4.80
C MET A 56 10.18 8.46 3.45
N GLY A 57 9.93 9.46 2.59
CA GLY A 57 10.43 9.48 1.21
C GLY A 57 9.63 8.61 0.24
N VAL A 58 8.39 8.25 0.58
CA VAL A 58 7.49 7.47 -0.29
C VAL A 58 6.51 8.40 -1.00
N ALA A 59 6.30 8.18 -2.31
CA ALA A 59 5.24 8.86 -3.05
C ALA A 59 3.85 8.44 -2.50
N PRO A 60 3.02 9.38 -2.03
CA PRO A 60 1.73 9.06 -1.38
C PRO A 60 0.83 8.13 -2.20
N GLU A 61 0.85 8.25 -3.52
CA GLU A 61 0.09 7.46 -4.47
C GLU A 61 0.50 5.98 -4.54
N LEU A 62 1.74 5.67 -4.13
CA LEU A 62 2.29 4.31 -4.12
C LEU A 62 2.06 3.59 -2.79
N VAL A 63 1.50 4.27 -1.77
CA VAL A 63 1.17 3.64 -0.49
C VAL A 63 -0.07 2.77 -0.65
N TYR A 64 0.12 1.45 -0.48
CA TYR A 64 -0.93 0.46 -0.48
C TYR A 64 -0.88 -0.38 0.81
N VAL A 65 -2.00 -1.00 1.14
CA VAL A 65 -2.14 -1.99 2.19
C VAL A 65 -2.79 -3.24 1.60
N THR A 66 -2.54 -4.40 2.20
CA THR A 66 -3.23 -5.65 1.87
C THR A 66 -3.56 -6.42 3.16
N GLU A 67 -4.35 -7.47 3.02
CA GLU A 67 -4.70 -8.41 4.08
C GLU A 67 -4.61 -9.85 3.59
N ALA A 68 -4.16 -10.74 4.47
CA ALA A 68 -4.21 -12.18 4.26
C ALA A 68 -4.52 -12.86 5.62
N PRO A 69 -5.43 -13.84 5.67
CA PRO A 69 -5.72 -14.55 6.92
C PRO A 69 -4.46 -15.19 7.53
N GLY A 70 -4.22 -14.99 8.83
CA GLY A 70 -3.05 -15.51 9.54
C GLY A 70 -1.79 -14.62 9.46
N PHE A 71 -1.77 -13.66 8.54
CA PHE A 71 -0.66 -12.75 8.32
C PHE A 71 -0.84 -11.44 9.08
N THR A 72 0.20 -11.01 9.79
CA THR A 72 0.23 -9.73 10.50
C THR A 72 1.34 -8.83 9.96
N LEU A 73 1.07 -7.54 9.81
CA LEU A 73 2.06 -6.56 9.35
C LEU A 73 3.27 -6.56 10.31
N ALA A 74 4.46 -6.76 9.75
CA ALA A 74 5.71 -6.44 10.43
C ALA A 74 5.98 -4.94 10.25
N GLN A 75 5.57 -4.12 11.22
CA GLN A 75 5.59 -2.66 11.07
C GLN A 75 7.00 -2.10 10.77
N GLN A 76 8.05 -2.73 11.27
CA GLN A 76 9.44 -2.37 10.98
C GLN A 76 9.89 -2.62 9.53
N SER A 77 9.09 -3.36 8.75
CA SER A 77 9.37 -3.63 7.32
C SER A 77 8.81 -2.56 6.39
N VAL A 78 8.00 -1.64 6.91
CA VAL A 78 7.40 -0.56 6.13
C VAL A 78 8.49 0.44 5.77
N GLY A 79 8.67 0.68 4.47
CA GLY A 79 9.77 1.53 4.00
C GLY A 79 9.69 1.90 2.53
N VAL A 80 10.63 2.74 2.13
CA VAL A 80 10.83 3.12 0.74
C VAL A 80 11.40 1.95 -0.06
N LEU A 81 10.91 1.79 -1.28
CA LEU A 81 11.43 0.86 -2.29
C LEU A 81 11.98 1.68 -3.46
N GLY A 82 13.25 1.47 -3.81
CA GLY A 82 13.88 2.28 -4.85
C GLY A 82 13.94 3.76 -4.43
N ASP A 83 13.53 4.64 -5.34
CA ASP A 83 13.61 6.10 -5.13
C ASP A 83 12.42 6.64 -4.33
N GLU A 84 11.20 6.24 -4.68
CA GLU A 84 9.95 6.74 -4.08
C GLU A 84 8.88 5.66 -3.88
N GLY A 85 9.17 4.41 -4.22
CA GLY A 85 8.26 3.29 -4.11
C GLY A 85 7.98 2.91 -2.67
N PHE A 86 7.03 1.99 -2.48
CA PHE A 86 6.57 1.53 -1.18
C PHE A 86 6.78 0.03 -1.01
N SER A 87 7.21 -0.39 0.18
CA SER A 87 7.20 -1.81 0.55
C SER A 87 6.77 -2.04 1.98
N ALA A 88 6.07 -3.16 2.20
CA ALA A 88 5.69 -3.66 3.51
C ALA A 88 5.63 -5.19 3.48
N THR A 89 5.88 -5.84 4.60
CA THR A 89 5.86 -7.30 4.74
C THR A 89 4.91 -7.72 5.85
N TRP A 90 4.10 -8.73 5.59
CA TRP A 90 3.29 -9.42 6.58
C TRP A 90 3.90 -10.80 6.84
N VAL A 91 3.78 -11.25 8.09
CA VAL A 91 4.33 -12.51 8.59
C VAL A 91 3.19 -13.39 9.05
N ASP A 92 3.17 -14.64 8.59
CA ASP A 92 2.24 -15.64 9.09
C ASP A 92 2.59 -16.02 10.55
N GLY A 93 1.58 -16.03 11.42
CA GLY A 93 1.77 -16.26 12.86
C GLY A 93 2.25 -17.66 13.24
N ASP A 94 1.95 -18.68 12.40
CA ASP A 94 2.21 -20.09 12.71
C ASP A 94 3.45 -20.62 11.99
N THR A 95 3.59 -20.29 10.70
CA THR A 95 4.63 -20.81 9.81
C THR A 95 5.80 -19.84 9.62
N HIS A 96 5.64 -18.58 10.03
CA HIS A 96 6.57 -17.48 9.74
C HIS A 96 6.80 -17.21 8.24
N ALA A 97 5.91 -17.70 7.37
CA ALA A 97 5.93 -17.37 5.95
C ALA A 97 5.81 -15.85 5.75
N LEU A 98 6.48 -15.34 4.72
CA LEU A 98 6.55 -13.91 4.42
C LEU A 98 5.73 -13.58 3.18
N LEU A 99 4.82 -12.62 3.33
CA LEU A 99 4.09 -12.01 2.22
C LEU A 99 4.55 -10.57 2.10
N ARG A 100 5.20 -10.23 0.99
CA ARG A 100 5.71 -8.88 0.72
C ARG A 100 4.85 -8.16 -0.30
N LEU A 101 4.38 -6.97 0.07
CA LEU A 101 3.82 -5.97 -0.83
C LEU A 101 4.95 -5.05 -1.30
N ALA A 102 5.01 -4.81 -2.60
CA ALA A 102 5.92 -3.87 -3.23
C ALA A 102 5.13 -3.07 -4.28
N VAL A 103 5.23 -1.75 -4.23
CA VAL A 103 4.58 -0.85 -5.19
C VAL A 103 5.62 0.11 -5.71
N ASP A 104 5.78 0.13 -7.02
CA ASP A 104 6.74 1.02 -7.67
C ASP A 104 6.20 1.48 -9.03
N ARG A 105 6.75 2.59 -9.53
CA ARG A 105 6.44 3.14 -10.84
C ARG A 105 6.73 2.12 -11.94
N GLY A 106 5.97 2.24 -13.02
CA GLY A 106 6.22 1.49 -14.24
C GLY A 106 5.03 0.66 -14.67
N THR A 107 5.29 -0.26 -15.59
CA THR A 107 4.23 -1.04 -16.26
C THR A 107 4.65 -2.48 -16.42
N ILE A 108 3.66 -3.36 -16.51
CA ILE A 108 3.87 -4.77 -16.81
C ILE A 108 2.90 -5.24 -17.90
N THR A 109 3.47 -5.78 -18.98
CA THR A 109 2.74 -6.24 -20.16
C THR A 109 3.13 -7.67 -20.50
N ALA A 110 2.44 -8.30 -21.44
CA ALA A 110 2.79 -9.64 -21.89
C ALA A 110 4.25 -9.75 -22.40
N GLY A 111 4.75 -8.69 -23.04
CA GLY A 111 6.10 -8.64 -23.58
C GLY A 111 7.17 -8.35 -22.53
N THR A 112 6.88 -7.44 -21.60
CA THR A 112 7.86 -7.00 -20.59
C THR A 112 7.88 -7.88 -19.33
N CYS A 113 6.80 -8.63 -19.06
CA CYS A 113 6.69 -9.48 -17.88
C CYS A 113 7.82 -10.51 -17.71
N PRO A 114 8.20 -11.31 -18.74
CA PRO A 114 9.27 -12.30 -18.59
C PRO A 114 10.67 -11.69 -18.46
N GLU A 115 10.83 -10.41 -18.80
CA GLU A 115 12.10 -9.68 -18.71
C GLU A 115 12.35 -9.09 -17.31
N GLN A 116 11.29 -8.94 -16.53
CA GLN A 116 11.37 -8.39 -15.17
C GLN A 116 11.56 -9.53 -14.16
N PRO A 117 12.43 -9.36 -13.15
CA PRO A 117 12.60 -10.36 -12.09
C PRO A 117 11.36 -10.46 -11.19
N VAL A 118 11.23 -11.60 -10.50
CA VAL A 118 10.27 -11.83 -9.41
C VAL A 118 11.00 -11.61 -8.08
N GLY A 119 10.46 -10.73 -7.23
CA GLY A 119 11.16 -10.26 -6.03
C GLY A 119 12.45 -9.48 -6.34
N ASP A 120 13.41 -9.53 -5.42
CA ASP A 120 14.65 -8.72 -5.47
C ASP A 120 15.87 -9.46 -6.06
N LEU A 121 15.67 -10.68 -6.58
CA LEU A 121 16.74 -11.52 -7.15
C LEU A 121 16.77 -11.38 -8.67
N SER A 122 17.88 -10.89 -9.20
CA SER A 122 18.13 -10.77 -10.64
C SER A 122 18.54 -12.10 -11.27
N ASP A 123 18.53 -12.15 -12.60
CA ASP A 123 19.16 -13.18 -13.44
C ASP A 123 18.47 -14.56 -13.51
N GLU A 124 17.31 -14.71 -12.89
CA GLU A 124 16.47 -15.90 -13.07
C GLU A 124 15.36 -15.71 -14.11
N HIS A 125 15.07 -16.79 -14.84
CA HIS A 125 14.00 -16.79 -15.83
C HIS A 125 12.64 -16.64 -15.13
N THR A 126 11.91 -15.60 -15.52
CA THR A 126 10.56 -15.35 -15.01
C THR A 126 9.53 -15.93 -15.97
N THR A 127 8.65 -16.79 -15.46
CA THR A 127 7.45 -17.22 -16.19
C THR A 127 6.28 -16.33 -15.82
N CYS A 128 5.44 -15.99 -16.79
CA CYS A 128 4.28 -15.13 -16.60
C CYS A 128 3.01 -15.79 -17.14
N GLU A 129 1.97 -15.83 -16.31
CA GLU A 129 0.63 -16.31 -16.64
C GLU A 129 -0.35 -15.16 -16.41
N ARG A 130 -1.19 -14.85 -17.40
CA ARG A 130 -2.27 -13.87 -17.22
C ARG A 130 -3.41 -14.52 -16.44
N ASP A 131 -3.85 -13.87 -15.36
CA ASP A 131 -4.94 -14.31 -14.48
C ASP A 131 -5.89 -13.14 -14.23
N GLY A 132 -6.89 -13.00 -15.11
CA GLY A 132 -7.75 -11.82 -15.16
C GLY A 132 -6.97 -10.56 -15.55
N ASP A 133 -7.07 -9.53 -14.71
CA ASP A 133 -6.36 -8.26 -14.90
C ASP A 133 -4.93 -8.29 -14.35
N ALA A 134 -4.60 -9.30 -13.53
CA ALA A 134 -3.27 -9.47 -12.93
C ALA A 134 -2.39 -10.47 -13.71
N TRP A 135 -1.11 -10.47 -13.38
CA TRP A 135 -0.13 -11.46 -13.83
C TRP A 135 0.32 -12.32 -12.65
N TYR A 136 0.13 -13.63 -12.72
CA TYR A 136 0.83 -14.57 -11.85
C TYR A 136 2.22 -14.85 -12.42
N ARG A 137 3.25 -14.72 -11.59
CA ARG A 137 4.64 -14.81 -12.03
C ARG A 137 5.43 -15.70 -11.08
N THR A 138 6.40 -16.44 -11.62
CA THR A 138 7.30 -17.27 -10.80
C THR A 138 8.74 -17.18 -11.30
N GLY A 139 9.68 -17.24 -10.37
CA GLY A 139 11.13 -17.21 -10.60
C GLY A 139 11.89 -17.16 -9.27
N ALA A 140 13.13 -17.66 -9.22
CA ALA A 140 13.99 -17.63 -8.02
C ALA A 140 13.38 -18.25 -6.76
N GLY A 141 12.65 -19.35 -6.92
CA GLY A 141 11.94 -20.03 -5.81
C GLY A 141 10.74 -19.23 -5.27
N ARG A 142 10.43 -18.07 -5.86
CA ARG A 142 9.36 -17.18 -5.45
C ARG A 142 8.24 -17.16 -6.48
N HIS A 143 7.09 -16.71 -6.01
CA HIS A 143 5.97 -16.36 -6.86
C HIS A 143 5.39 -15.02 -6.45
N GLU A 144 4.74 -14.36 -7.39
CA GLU A 144 4.06 -13.09 -7.15
C GLU A 144 2.83 -12.92 -8.02
N TYR A 145 1.90 -12.10 -7.53
CA TYR A 145 0.87 -11.47 -8.35
C TYR A 145 1.26 -10.01 -8.58
N ALA A 146 1.31 -9.61 -9.84
CA ALA A 146 1.52 -8.23 -10.27
C ALA A 146 0.22 -7.66 -10.85
N LEU A 147 -0.32 -6.63 -10.21
CA LEU A 147 -1.50 -5.88 -10.63
C LEU A 147 -1.03 -4.60 -11.33
N PRO A 148 -1.19 -4.49 -12.66
CA PRO A 148 -0.89 -3.25 -13.37
C PRO A 148 -1.93 -2.18 -13.03
N GLU A 149 -1.46 -1.03 -12.57
CA GLU A 149 -2.22 0.21 -12.47
C GLU A 149 -1.80 1.15 -13.62
N GLU A 150 -2.39 2.34 -13.71
CA GLU A 150 -2.12 3.26 -14.83
C GLU A 150 -0.64 3.72 -14.89
N GLU A 151 -0.02 4.00 -13.75
CA GLU A 151 1.34 4.56 -13.66
C GLU A 151 2.32 3.75 -12.78
N HIS A 152 1.83 2.69 -12.14
CA HIS A 152 2.60 1.86 -11.20
C HIS A 152 2.14 0.40 -11.27
N VAL A 153 2.89 -0.47 -10.61
CA VAL A 153 2.54 -1.89 -10.47
C VAL A 153 2.52 -2.24 -9.00
N VAL A 154 1.41 -2.81 -8.55
CA VAL A 154 1.29 -3.39 -7.20
C VAL A 154 1.69 -4.85 -7.27
N ARG A 155 2.65 -5.28 -6.44
CA ARG A 155 3.17 -6.64 -6.41
C ARG A 155 3.01 -7.25 -5.04
N VAL A 156 2.44 -8.44 -4.98
CA VAL A 156 2.39 -9.26 -3.77
C VAL A 156 3.17 -10.54 -4.02
N SER A 157 4.24 -10.76 -3.28
CA SER A 157 5.18 -11.86 -3.47
C SER A 157 5.38 -12.70 -2.21
N ALA A 158 5.70 -13.97 -2.41
CA ALA A 158 6.07 -14.91 -1.35
C ALA A 158 7.00 -16.01 -1.90
N GLU A 159 7.51 -16.87 -1.02
CA GLU A 159 8.18 -18.10 -1.44
C GLU A 159 7.16 -19.15 -1.87
N THR A 160 7.38 -19.78 -3.03
CA THR A 160 6.41 -20.67 -3.70
C THR A 160 5.98 -21.85 -2.82
N ASP A 161 6.88 -22.35 -1.98
CA ASP A 161 6.64 -23.53 -1.13
C ASP A 161 6.06 -23.18 0.25
N THR A 162 5.93 -21.89 0.59
CA THR A 162 5.48 -21.44 1.92
C THR A 162 4.09 -20.81 1.90
N VAL A 163 3.72 -20.13 0.82
CA VAL A 163 2.42 -19.49 0.66
C VAL A 163 1.70 -20.09 -0.54
N PRO A 164 0.50 -20.66 -0.39
CA PRO A 164 -0.28 -21.15 -1.51
C PRO A 164 -0.66 -20.04 -2.50
N ARG A 165 -0.71 -20.36 -3.81
CA ARG A 165 -1.06 -19.39 -4.88
C ARG A 165 -2.41 -18.71 -4.65
N ASP A 166 -3.40 -19.40 -4.11
CA ASP A 166 -4.74 -18.85 -3.83
C ASP A 166 -4.71 -17.84 -2.68
N VAL A 167 -3.92 -18.07 -1.64
CA VAL A 167 -3.67 -17.09 -0.57
C VAL A 167 -2.96 -15.86 -1.12
N LEU A 168 -1.92 -16.05 -1.94
CA LEU A 168 -1.21 -14.96 -2.59
C LEU A 168 -2.13 -14.13 -3.50
N ARG A 169 -3.00 -14.82 -4.26
CA ARG A 169 -4.01 -14.18 -5.11
C ARG A 169 -5.00 -13.37 -4.28
N ALA A 170 -5.50 -13.92 -3.18
CA ALA A 170 -6.45 -13.23 -2.32
C ALA A 170 -5.85 -11.94 -1.75
N ALA A 171 -4.61 -12.00 -1.26
CA ALA A 171 -3.89 -10.83 -0.78
C ALA A 171 -3.66 -9.79 -1.90
N ALA A 172 -3.26 -10.23 -3.08
CA ALA A 172 -3.11 -9.35 -4.24
C ALA A 172 -4.41 -8.62 -4.58
N LEU A 173 -5.54 -9.30 -4.58
CA LEU A 173 -6.86 -8.71 -4.85
C LEU A 173 -7.39 -7.84 -3.70
N ALA A 174 -6.90 -8.06 -2.48
CA ALA A 174 -7.20 -7.23 -1.32
C ALA A 174 -6.31 -5.98 -1.24
N ALA A 175 -5.31 -5.83 -2.12
CA ALA A 175 -4.44 -4.67 -2.11
C ALA A 175 -5.20 -3.40 -2.50
N HIS A 176 -5.13 -2.36 -1.67
CA HIS A 176 -5.83 -1.09 -1.89
C HIS A 176 -5.10 0.10 -1.24
N ARG A 177 -5.52 1.32 -1.58
CA ARG A 177 -5.05 2.54 -0.93
C ARG A 177 -5.61 2.58 0.50
N PRO A 178 -4.78 2.79 1.54
CA PRO A 178 -5.24 2.70 2.92
C PRO A 178 -6.18 3.85 3.28
N ASP A 179 -7.18 3.55 4.10
CA ASP A 179 -7.99 4.56 4.78
C ASP A 179 -7.21 5.25 5.94
N ALA A 180 -7.86 6.15 6.68
CA ALA A 180 -7.22 6.85 7.80
C ALA A 180 -6.74 5.91 8.92
N ALA A 181 -7.54 4.91 9.28
CA ALA A 181 -7.21 3.98 10.35
C ALA A 181 -6.11 3.00 9.92
N GLU A 182 -6.10 2.61 8.65
CA GLU A 182 -5.05 1.81 8.05
C GLU A 182 -3.76 2.59 7.92
N THR A 183 -3.83 3.87 7.54
CA THR A 183 -2.68 4.78 7.50
C THR A 183 -2.04 4.91 8.87
N GLU A 184 -2.83 5.06 9.94
CA GLU A 184 -2.33 5.13 11.31
C GLU A 184 -1.60 3.84 11.73
N ARG A 185 -2.11 2.68 11.32
CA ARG A 185 -1.51 1.37 11.59
C ARG A 185 -0.29 1.07 10.72
N LEU A 186 -0.29 1.54 9.47
CA LEU A 186 0.72 1.21 8.47
C LEU A 186 1.94 2.13 8.58
N LEU A 187 1.72 3.45 8.64
CA LEU A 187 2.77 4.44 8.56
C LEU A 187 3.08 5.03 9.95
N PRO A 188 4.36 5.19 10.31
CA PRO A 188 4.74 5.95 11.50
C PRO A 188 4.24 7.40 11.40
N SER A 189 4.09 8.05 12.55
CA SER A 189 3.78 9.47 12.60
C SER A 189 4.85 10.28 11.85
N ALA A 190 4.42 11.31 11.12
CA ALA A 190 5.33 12.20 10.38
C ALA A 190 6.21 13.06 11.31
N GLU A 191 5.76 13.27 12.54
CA GLU A 191 6.51 14.03 13.53
C GLU A 191 7.65 13.17 14.09
N PRO A 192 8.89 13.67 14.09
CA PRO A 192 9.99 12.97 14.76
C PRO A 192 9.62 12.82 16.23
N ALA A 193 9.79 11.60 16.77
CA ALA A 193 9.62 11.36 18.19
C ALA A 193 10.42 12.40 18.97
N PRO A 194 9.86 12.98 20.07
CA PRO A 194 10.57 13.98 20.84
C PRO A 194 11.92 13.40 21.27
N ALA A 195 13.00 13.98 20.75
CA ALA A 195 14.36 13.57 21.08
C ALA A 195 14.65 14.02 22.51
N THR A 196 14.22 13.25 23.50
CA THR A 196 14.88 13.28 24.80
C THR A 196 16.31 12.82 24.54
N PRO A 197 17.34 13.62 24.86
CA PRO A 197 18.71 13.19 24.71
C PRO A 197 18.88 11.86 25.44
N VAL A 198 19.20 10.80 24.71
CA VAL A 198 19.63 9.56 25.34
C VAL A 198 20.93 9.89 26.05
N GLU A 199 20.92 9.81 27.37
CA GLU A 199 22.11 9.97 28.18
C GLU A 199 23.02 8.79 27.87
N ARG A 200 23.96 9.04 26.96
CA ARG A 200 25.01 8.10 26.63
C ARG A 200 25.82 7.96 27.92
N GLY A 201 25.58 6.89 28.66
CA GLY A 201 26.37 6.58 29.85
C GLY A 201 27.86 6.73 29.54
N ASP A 202 28.63 7.17 30.52
CA ASP A 202 30.04 7.51 30.37
C ASP A 202 30.76 6.43 29.55
N LEU A 203 31.14 6.78 28.32
CA LEU A 203 32.06 5.96 27.55
C LEU A 203 33.33 5.86 28.40
N PRO A 204 33.85 4.65 28.67
CA PRO A 204 35.12 4.52 29.35
C PRO A 204 36.18 5.38 28.62
N PRO A 205 37.03 6.13 29.34
CA PRO A 205 38.02 7.01 28.71
C PRO A 205 39.02 6.24 27.83
N PHE A 206 39.09 4.93 27.99
CA PHE A 206 39.80 4.00 27.13
C PHE A 206 38.77 3.09 26.48
N GLY A 207 38.64 3.13 25.15
CA GLY A 207 37.78 2.18 24.43
C GLY A 207 38.23 0.74 24.69
N ASP A 208 37.30 -0.21 24.63
CA ASP A 208 37.52 -1.64 24.94
C ASP A 208 38.44 -2.39 23.94
N GLY A 209 39.37 -1.68 23.29
CA GLY A 209 40.36 -2.25 22.39
C GLY A 209 39.71 -2.81 21.13
N ALA A 210 39.21 -1.93 20.25
CA ALA A 210 38.90 -2.33 18.88
C ALA A 210 40.14 -3.07 18.31
N PRO A 211 39.96 -4.24 17.67
CA PRO A 211 41.07 -4.97 17.08
C PRO A 211 41.87 -4.06 16.16
N ASP A 212 43.20 -4.07 16.32
CA ASP A 212 44.08 -3.32 15.44
C ASP A 212 43.94 -3.90 14.02
N ASN A 213 43.35 -3.14 13.11
CA ASN A 213 43.16 -3.52 11.70
C ASN A 213 44.39 -3.21 10.84
N HIS A 214 45.59 -3.05 11.43
CA HIS A 214 46.85 -3.04 10.72
C HIS A 214 46.94 -4.19 9.71
N VAL A 215 46.78 -3.85 8.43
CA VAL A 215 47.22 -4.71 7.33
C VAL A 215 48.72 -4.49 7.18
N GLY A 216 49.51 -5.56 7.31
CA GLY A 216 50.96 -5.48 7.10
C GLY A 216 51.30 -5.03 5.67
N GLU A 217 52.51 -4.49 5.48
CA GLU A 217 53.01 -4.11 4.15
C GLU A 217 53.15 -5.36 3.26
N GLY A 218 52.09 -5.63 2.49
CA GLY A 218 51.99 -6.78 1.58
C GLY A 218 50.57 -7.11 1.14
N GLY A 219 49.66 -6.14 1.21
CA GLY A 219 48.34 -6.18 0.57
C GLY A 219 48.36 -5.46 -0.76
#